data_AF-A0A6A6IZE8-F1
#
_entry.id   AF-A0A6A6IZE8-F1
#
_cell.length_a   1.000
_cell.length_b   1.000
_cell.length_c   1.000
_cell.angle_alpha   90.00
_cell.angle_beta   90.00
_cell.angle_gamma   90.00
#
_symmetry.space_group_name_H-M   'P 1'
#
loop_
_entity.id
_entity.type
_entity.pdbx_description
1 polymer ?
#
loop_
_entity_poly.entity_id
_entity_poly.type
_entity_poly.pdbx_seq_one_letter_code
_entity_poly.pdbx_strand_id
1 'polypeptide(L)'
;MIEQLHSRDRLRVKKETLMKILSRLDVFPYFVETLFEFGLRTKANDDLSPHFHWRHSIKDRSIMEISYIFRFFERNLRGEGEPWSLRQTAVYHQLHLPSTDSTWIFIKASPCFKGLLKKRIEASRFIINPAGHRYIAIHLLALNFTLGSWREFLTDYTSRLSAIEDKTIYSHADYSLTNDYILAFEDRQKVQIFRRSMIQALTLIKSSLDLGSRVASFWSTVRGGQPSEIQEGVSQELADYESEMVYNRRCVDSLLQRSSETAAMLVNILEHRRDILSLRSAQANEASLTANKQVLEASRSSLSTLKDIAVRGKLEQKIDQESGVNIRALTVVATLYLPATLLVGVFSSRLVGGEGSHLVLSGEFWKFVVILLAMVIATFGLVAGVQALSAWSYERKLRESGQNSSV
;
A
#
# COMPACT_ATOMS: atom_id res chain seq x y z
N MET A 1 -12.26 -39.53 -7.80
CA MET A 1 -11.86 -38.14 -7.53
C MET A 1 -11.64 -37.96 -6.05
N ILE A 2 -10.59 -37.24 -5.65
CA ILE A 2 -10.29 -36.97 -4.22
C ILE A 2 -10.56 -35.50 -3.93
N GLU A 3 -11.32 -35.22 -2.87
CA GLU A 3 -11.81 -33.87 -2.53
C GLU A 3 -11.07 -33.22 -1.34
N GLN A 4 -11.25 -31.91 -1.23
CA GLN A 4 -10.77 -31.07 -0.13
C GLN A 4 -11.68 -29.84 -0.03
N LEU A 5 -12.03 -29.40 1.19
CA LEU A 5 -13.08 -28.38 1.41
C LEU A 5 -12.69 -26.99 0.88
N HIS A 6 -11.43 -26.57 1.09
CA HIS A 6 -10.89 -25.30 0.58
C HIS A 6 -9.47 -25.46 0.03
N SER A 7 -8.96 -24.48 -0.73
CA SER A 7 -7.63 -24.56 -1.38
C SER A 7 -6.47 -24.89 -0.43
N ARG A 8 -6.58 -24.53 0.86
CA ARG A 8 -5.55 -24.70 1.91
C ARG A 8 -5.83 -25.76 2.98
N ASP A 9 -6.94 -26.50 2.89
CA ASP A 9 -7.31 -27.52 3.88
C ASP A 9 -6.49 -28.85 3.76
N ARG A 10 -6.82 -29.90 4.51
CA ARG A 10 -6.28 -31.25 4.30
C ARG A 10 -7.11 -32.00 3.26
N LEU A 11 -6.47 -32.87 2.46
CA LEU A 11 -7.21 -33.79 1.59
C LEU A 11 -8.18 -34.63 2.44
N ARG A 12 -9.42 -34.78 1.97
CA ARG A 12 -10.46 -35.58 2.65
C ARG A 12 -10.28 -37.08 2.39
N VAL A 13 -9.05 -37.56 2.55
CA VAL A 13 -8.71 -38.98 2.43
C VAL A 13 -7.63 -39.29 3.47
N LYS A 14 -7.79 -40.41 4.19
CA LYS A 14 -6.74 -40.88 5.08
C LYS A 14 -5.53 -41.31 4.25
N LYS A 15 -4.32 -41.06 4.76
CA LYS A 15 -3.05 -41.46 4.12
C LYS A 15 -3.08 -42.95 3.72
N GLU A 16 -3.55 -43.81 4.60
CA GLU A 16 -3.67 -45.26 4.37
C GLU A 16 -4.57 -45.59 3.17
N THR A 17 -5.75 -44.95 3.09
CA THR A 17 -6.68 -45.15 1.98
C THR A 17 -6.08 -44.66 0.67
N LEU A 18 -5.42 -43.50 0.68
CA LEU A 18 -4.75 -42.95 -0.48
C LEU A 18 -3.64 -43.87 -0.97
N MET A 19 -2.75 -44.29 -0.08
CA MET A 19 -1.66 -45.21 -0.42
C MET A 19 -2.20 -46.55 -0.94
N LYS A 20 -3.27 -47.10 -0.35
CA LYS A 20 -3.93 -48.31 -0.89
C LYS A 20 -4.44 -48.13 -2.32
N ILE A 21 -5.04 -46.97 -2.64
CA ILE A 21 -5.49 -46.68 -4.01
C ILE A 21 -4.30 -46.59 -4.96
N LEU A 22 -3.27 -45.83 -4.60
CA LEU A 22 -2.08 -45.63 -5.44
C LEU A 22 -1.33 -46.94 -5.68
N SER A 23 -1.16 -47.78 -4.63
CA SER A 23 -0.53 -49.10 -4.74
C SER A 23 -1.37 -50.06 -5.58
N ARG A 24 -2.70 -50.02 -5.47
CA ARG A 24 -3.59 -50.88 -6.27
C ARG A 24 -3.55 -50.52 -7.76
N LEU A 25 -3.39 -49.24 -8.09
CA LEU A 25 -3.33 -48.75 -9.45
C LEU A 25 -1.89 -48.70 -10.00
N ASP A 26 -0.91 -49.14 -9.21
CA ASP A 26 0.52 -49.13 -9.53
C ASP A 26 1.02 -47.77 -10.04
N VAL A 27 0.57 -46.70 -9.39
CA VAL A 27 0.85 -45.32 -9.81
C VAL A 27 2.33 -44.99 -9.65
N PHE A 28 2.93 -44.37 -10.67
CA PHE A 28 4.32 -43.95 -10.58
C PHE A 28 4.68 -42.96 -9.46
N PRO A 29 5.93 -43.00 -8.97
CA PRO A 29 6.38 -42.16 -7.87
C PRO A 29 6.20 -40.65 -8.09
N TYR A 30 6.37 -40.14 -9.31
CA TYR A 30 6.25 -38.71 -9.60
C TYR A 30 4.85 -38.15 -9.32
N PHE A 31 3.79 -38.98 -9.37
CA PHE A 31 2.48 -38.52 -8.95
C PHE A 31 2.41 -38.29 -7.44
N VAL A 32 3.15 -39.05 -6.63
CA VAL A 32 3.22 -38.84 -5.17
C VAL A 32 3.86 -37.50 -4.86
N GLU A 33 4.88 -37.09 -5.63
CA GLU A 33 5.47 -35.75 -5.52
C GLU A 33 4.43 -34.66 -5.80
N THR A 34 3.61 -34.88 -6.82
CA THR A 34 2.47 -34.01 -7.15
C THR A 34 1.48 -33.88 -5.98
N LEU A 35 1.34 -34.89 -5.13
CA LEU A 35 0.46 -34.84 -3.95
C LEU A 35 0.99 -33.91 -2.86
N PHE A 36 2.31 -33.72 -2.74
CA PHE A 36 2.87 -32.80 -1.74
C PHE A 36 2.52 -31.34 -2.01
N GLU A 37 2.09 -31.01 -3.23
CA GLU A 37 1.52 -29.70 -3.54
C GLU A 37 0.17 -29.45 -2.83
N PHE A 38 -0.45 -30.50 -2.28
CA PHE A 38 -1.75 -30.45 -1.63
C PHE A 38 -1.62 -30.62 -0.12
N GLY A 39 -1.96 -29.58 0.63
CA GLY A 39 -1.90 -29.62 2.08
C GLY A 39 -2.09 -28.26 2.74
N LEU A 40 -1.87 -28.24 4.06
CA LEU A 40 -2.03 -27.04 4.87
C LEU A 40 -0.88 -26.07 4.60
N ARG A 41 -1.20 -24.92 4.00
CA ARG A 41 -0.21 -23.90 3.62
C ARG A 41 -0.45 -22.61 4.40
N THR A 42 0.60 -22.13 5.06
CA THR A 42 0.61 -20.87 5.83
C THR A 42 0.96 -19.64 4.97
N LYS A 43 1.58 -19.83 3.80
CA LYS A 43 1.93 -18.77 2.84
C LYS A 43 1.48 -19.12 1.41
N ALA A 44 1.33 -18.11 0.56
CA ALA A 44 1.12 -18.30 -0.88
C ALA A 44 2.40 -18.93 -1.48
N ASN A 45 2.24 -19.95 -2.32
CA ASN A 45 3.38 -20.54 -3.02
C ASN A 45 3.61 -19.74 -4.30
N ASP A 46 4.81 -19.17 -4.43
CA ASP A 46 5.23 -18.47 -5.64
C ASP A 46 5.75 -19.46 -6.70
N ASP A 47 6.09 -20.69 -6.29
CA ASP A 47 6.39 -21.77 -7.22
C ASP A 47 5.09 -22.36 -7.78
N LEU A 48 4.81 -22.01 -9.03
CA LEU A 48 3.69 -22.52 -9.81
C LEU A 48 4.15 -23.56 -10.83
N SER A 49 5.24 -24.31 -10.59
CA SER A 49 5.65 -25.41 -11.45
C SER A 49 4.47 -26.34 -11.80
N PRO A 50 4.30 -26.74 -13.07
CA PRO A 50 3.20 -27.61 -13.47
C PRO A 50 3.36 -29.06 -12.98
N HIS A 51 4.51 -29.42 -12.36
CA HIS A 51 4.78 -30.78 -11.87
C HIS A 51 4.48 -31.85 -12.94
N PHE A 52 4.88 -31.55 -14.18
CA PHE A 52 4.58 -32.38 -15.33
C PHE A 52 5.60 -33.50 -15.45
N HIS A 53 5.13 -34.73 -15.37
CA HIS A 53 5.93 -35.93 -15.55
C HIS A 53 5.18 -36.89 -16.46
N TRP A 54 5.88 -37.52 -17.39
CA TRP A 54 5.35 -38.64 -18.15
C TRP A 54 6.45 -39.68 -18.36
N ARG A 55 6.05 -40.95 -18.50
CA ARG A 55 6.96 -42.06 -18.78
C ARG A 55 6.20 -43.27 -19.33
N HIS A 56 6.93 -44.19 -19.94
CA HIS A 56 6.50 -45.58 -20.03
C HIS A 56 6.62 -46.25 -18.66
N SER A 57 5.68 -47.13 -18.30
CA SER A 57 5.79 -47.92 -17.09
C SER A 57 7.04 -48.82 -17.17
N ILE A 58 7.76 -48.90 -16.05
CA ILE A 58 8.97 -49.71 -15.94
C ILE A 58 8.64 -51.20 -16.06
N LYS A 59 7.46 -51.59 -15.56
CA LYS A 59 7.02 -53.00 -15.55
C LYS A 59 6.42 -53.43 -16.89
N ASP A 60 5.79 -52.50 -17.59
CA ASP A 60 5.13 -52.76 -18.86
C ASP A 60 5.26 -51.53 -19.78
N ARG A 61 6.09 -51.64 -20.82
CA ARG A 61 6.31 -50.55 -21.78
C ARG A 61 5.07 -50.20 -22.61
N SER A 62 4.08 -51.08 -22.65
CA SER A 62 2.80 -50.83 -23.29
C SER A 62 1.90 -49.89 -22.47
N ILE A 63 2.22 -49.72 -21.18
CA ILE A 63 1.56 -48.75 -20.31
C ILE A 63 2.35 -47.45 -20.30
N MET A 64 1.64 -46.36 -20.44
CA MET A 64 2.18 -45.01 -20.33
C MET A 64 1.48 -44.26 -19.21
N GLU A 65 2.25 -43.47 -18.47
CA GLU A 65 1.77 -42.69 -17.34
C GLU A 65 2.11 -41.22 -17.54
N ILE A 66 1.17 -40.35 -17.18
CA ILE A 66 1.33 -38.89 -17.19
C ILE A 66 0.70 -38.29 -15.94
N SER A 67 1.37 -37.33 -15.32
CA SER A 67 0.83 -36.49 -14.26
C SER A 67 1.21 -35.04 -14.44
N TYR A 68 0.32 -34.16 -14.00
CA TYR A 68 0.55 -32.72 -13.96
C TYR A 68 -0.45 -32.02 -13.06
N ILE A 69 -0.17 -30.76 -12.75
CA ILE A 69 -1.08 -29.82 -12.11
C ILE A 69 -1.41 -28.72 -13.10
N PHE A 70 -2.70 -28.51 -13.35
CA PHE A 70 -3.17 -27.31 -14.01
C PHE A 70 -3.79 -26.36 -12.97
N ARG A 71 -3.59 -25.07 -13.19
CA ARG A 71 -4.02 -24.00 -12.29
C ARG A 71 -4.86 -23.00 -13.04
N PHE A 72 -5.83 -22.39 -12.35
CA PHE A 72 -6.78 -21.47 -12.94
C PHE A 72 -7.28 -20.48 -11.90
N PHE A 73 -7.78 -19.34 -12.37
CA PHE A 73 -8.46 -18.38 -11.52
C PHE A 73 -9.94 -18.74 -11.39
N GLU A 74 -10.50 -18.55 -10.21
CA GLU A 74 -11.92 -18.75 -9.95
C GLU A 74 -12.43 -17.65 -9.02
N ARG A 75 -13.61 -17.09 -9.30
CA ARG A 75 -14.23 -16.08 -8.45
C ARG A 75 -14.57 -16.68 -7.09
N ASN A 76 -14.24 -15.94 -6.04
CA ASN A 76 -14.63 -16.22 -4.68
C ASN A 76 -15.99 -15.57 -4.40
N LEU A 77 -16.94 -16.36 -3.90
CA LEU A 77 -18.25 -15.87 -3.48
C LEU A 77 -18.25 -15.31 -2.05
N ARG A 78 -17.12 -14.76 -1.58
CA ARG A 78 -16.94 -14.34 -0.18
C ARG A 78 -17.38 -12.89 0.10
N GLY A 79 -17.70 -12.10 -0.92
CA GLY A 79 -18.15 -10.70 -0.81
C GLY A 79 -17.05 -9.71 -0.44
N GLU A 80 -16.13 -10.07 0.46
CA GLU A 80 -15.04 -9.22 0.93
C GLU A 80 -13.64 -9.77 0.60
N GLY A 81 -12.69 -8.87 0.33
CA GLY A 81 -11.29 -9.20 0.04
C GLY A 81 -11.00 -9.41 -1.45
N GLU A 82 -10.01 -10.26 -1.76
CA GLU A 82 -9.60 -10.52 -3.14
C GLU A 82 -10.65 -11.40 -3.85
N PRO A 83 -11.32 -10.88 -4.91
CA PRO A 83 -12.41 -11.58 -5.60
C PRO A 83 -11.94 -12.82 -6.35
N TRP A 84 -10.65 -12.92 -6.70
CA TRP A 84 -10.12 -14.07 -7.43
C TRP A 84 -9.28 -14.98 -6.54
N SER A 85 -9.39 -16.28 -6.75
CA SER A 85 -8.48 -17.24 -6.13
C SER A 85 -7.83 -18.14 -7.13
N LEU A 86 -6.54 -18.34 -6.93
CA LEU A 86 -5.78 -19.37 -7.60
C LEU A 86 -6.22 -20.74 -7.08
N ARG A 87 -6.73 -21.56 -7.99
CA ARG A 87 -7.13 -22.94 -7.75
C ARG A 87 -6.22 -23.87 -8.55
N GLN A 88 -6.16 -25.13 -8.13
CA GLN A 88 -5.32 -26.13 -8.77
C GLN A 88 -5.97 -27.50 -8.73
N THR A 89 -5.78 -28.26 -9.80
CA THR A 89 -6.23 -29.65 -9.94
C THR A 89 -5.03 -30.49 -10.35
N ALA A 90 -4.75 -31.57 -9.63
CA ALA A 90 -3.81 -32.57 -10.12
C ALA A 90 -4.52 -33.60 -10.98
N VAL A 91 -3.84 -33.99 -12.03
CA VAL A 91 -4.25 -35.01 -12.99
C VAL A 91 -3.19 -36.10 -12.97
N TYR A 92 -3.66 -37.34 -12.88
CA TYR A 92 -2.91 -38.52 -13.27
C TYR A 92 -3.72 -39.27 -14.31
N HIS A 93 -3.02 -39.76 -15.32
CA HIS A 93 -3.57 -40.59 -16.36
C HIS A 93 -2.60 -41.70 -16.69
N GLN A 94 -3.14 -42.91 -16.77
CA GLN A 94 -2.45 -44.11 -17.23
C GLN A 94 -3.18 -44.62 -18.47
N LEU A 95 -2.44 -44.85 -19.55
CA LEU A 95 -2.93 -45.34 -20.82
C LEU A 95 -2.26 -46.67 -21.16
N HIS A 96 -3.04 -47.71 -21.44
CA HIS A 96 -2.53 -48.93 -22.05
C HIS A 96 -2.63 -48.82 -23.57
N LEU A 97 -1.49 -48.75 -24.26
CA LEU A 97 -1.40 -48.47 -25.69
C LEU A 97 -2.14 -49.50 -26.58
N PRO A 98 -2.06 -50.84 -26.33
CA PRO A 98 -2.72 -51.83 -27.17
C PRO A 98 -4.25 -51.83 -27.06
N SER A 99 -4.79 -51.76 -25.84
CA SER A 99 -6.25 -51.82 -25.63
C SER A 99 -6.91 -50.44 -25.59
N THR A 100 -6.11 -49.36 -25.51
CA THR A 100 -6.54 -47.98 -25.29
C THR A 100 -7.30 -47.74 -23.97
N ASP A 101 -7.20 -48.68 -23.03
CA ASP A 101 -7.77 -48.52 -21.70
C ASP A 101 -7.08 -47.39 -20.94
N SER A 102 -7.88 -46.53 -20.31
CA SER A 102 -7.40 -45.33 -19.65
C SER A 102 -7.88 -45.26 -18.20
N THR A 103 -6.95 -45.10 -17.26
CA THR A 103 -7.24 -44.86 -15.85
C THR A 103 -6.92 -43.43 -15.48
N TRP A 104 -7.87 -42.72 -14.87
CA TRP A 104 -7.72 -41.31 -14.51
C TRP A 104 -7.90 -41.07 -13.01
N ILE A 105 -7.01 -40.28 -12.42
CA ILE A 105 -7.16 -39.77 -11.05
C ILE A 105 -7.11 -38.25 -11.08
N PHE A 106 -8.16 -37.63 -10.55
CA PHE A 106 -8.22 -36.18 -10.35
C PHE A 106 -8.28 -35.84 -8.88
N ILE A 107 -7.49 -34.85 -8.49
CA ILE A 107 -7.41 -34.35 -7.12
C ILE A 107 -7.81 -32.88 -7.13
N LYS A 108 -8.82 -32.55 -6.32
CA LYS A 108 -9.41 -31.19 -6.23
C LYS A 108 -9.94 -30.62 -7.54
N ALA A 109 -10.46 -31.48 -8.41
CA ALA A 109 -11.24 -31.02 -9.55
C ALA A 109 -12.38 -30.08 -9.09
N SER A 110 -12.42 -28.87 -9.63
CA SER A 110 -13.50 -27.91 -9.33
C SER A 110 -14.86 -28.45 -9.77
N PRO A 111 -15.96 -28.00 -9.16
CA PRO A 111 -17.31 -28.38 -9.60
C PRO A 111 -17.55 -28.09 -11.09
N CYS A 112 -17.06 -26.96 -11.59
CA CYS A 112 -17.15 -26.59 -13.00
C CYS A 112 -16.39 -27.58 -13.90
N PHE A 113 -15.14 -27.91 -13.56
CA PHE A 113 -14.36 -28.88 -14.33
C PHE A 113 -14.99 -30.29 -14.27
N LYS A 114 -15.50 -30.70 -13.11
CA LYS A 114 -16.24 -31.97 -12.94
C LYS A 114 -17.45 -32.04 -13.87
N GLY A 115 -18.23 -30.97 -13.95
CA GLY A 115 -19.39 -30.88 -14.83
C GLY A 115 -19.01 -31.01 -16.31
N LEU A 116 -17.96 -30.31 -16.73
CA LEU A 116 -17.43 -30.40 -18.10
C LEU A 116 -16.89 -31.80 -18.43
N LEU A 117 -16.14 -32.40 -17.50
CA LEU A 117 -15.62 -33.74 -17.65
C LEU A 117 -16.75 -34.77 -17.77
N LYS A 118 -17.79 -34.67 -16.93
CA LYS A 118 -18.97 -35.55 -16.98
C LYS A 118 -19.66 -35.45 -18.34
N LYS A 119 -19.93 -34.23 -18.81
CA LYS A 119 -20.53 -33.99 -20.14
C LYS A 119 -19.67 -34.57 -21.27
N ARG A 120 -18.35 -34.42 -21.20
CA ARG A 120 -17.42 -34.96 -22.21
C ARG A 120 -17.43 -36.49 -22.22
N ILE A 121 -17.40 -37.12 -21.04
CA ILE A 121 -17.48 -38.58 -20.91
C ILE A 121 -18.82 -39.08 -21.44
N GLU A 122 -19.93 -38.43 -21.09
CA GLU A 122 -21.26 -38.79 -21.59
C GLU A 122 -21.36 -38.66 -23.11
N ALA A 123 -20.90 -37.55 -23.70
CA ALA A 123 -20.86 -37.36 -25.14
C ALA A 123 -20.01 -38.43 -25.85
N SER A 124 -18.88 -38.83 -25.24
CA SER A 124 -18.00 -39.86 -25.81
C SER A 124 -18.61 -41.28 -25.84
N ARG A 125 -19.65 -41.54 -25.04
CA ARG A 125 -20.39 -42.81 -25.07
C ARG A 125 -21.26 -42.96 -26.32
N PHE A 126 -21.66 -41.85 -26.93
CA PHE A 126 -22.54 -41.83 -28.09
C PHE A 126 -21.80 -41.68 -29.44
N ILE A 127 -20.49 -41.34 -29.41
CA ILE A 127 -19.69 -41.13 -30.61
C ILE A 127 -18.69 -42.28 -30.79
N ILE A 128 -18.79 -42.99 -31.92
CA ILE A 128 -17.79 -43.95 -32.41
C ILE A 128 -16.59 -43.16 -32.93
N ASN A 129 -15.83 -42.54 -32.02
CA ASN A 129 -14.58 -41.87 -32.33
C ASN A 129 -13.45 -42.90 -32.18
N PRO A 130 -12.46 -42.96 -33.11
CA PRO A 130 -11.27 -43.80 -32.93
C PRO A 130 -10.66 -43.58 -31.53
N ALA A 131 -10.26 -44.67 -30.91
CA ALA A 131 -9.94 -44.73 -29.48
C ALA A 131 -8.85 -43.75 -29.04
N GLY A 132 -7.96 -43.34 -29.94
CA GLY A 132 -6.90 -42.38 -29.63
C GLY A 132 -7.35 -40.93 -29.45
N HIS A 133 -8.47 -40.53 -30.04
CA HIS A 133 -9.02 -39.18 -29.85
C HIS A 133 -9.59 -38.98 -28.43
N ARG A 134 -9.93 -40.06 -27.72
CA ARG A 134 -10.65 -39.99 -26.44
C ARG A 134 -9.78 -39.56 -25.27
N TYR A 135 -8.53 -40.01 -25.21
CA TYR A 135 -7.66 -39.69 -24.07
C TYR A 135 -7.05 -38.29 -24.17
N ILE A 136 -6.60 -37.88 -25.37
CA ILE A 136 -6.01 -36.55 -25.58
C ILE A 136 -7.04 -35.44 -25.36
N ALA A 137 -8.29 -35.70 -25.72
CA ALA A 137 -9.41 -34.80 -25.48
C ALA A 137 -9.58 -34.36 -24.01
N ILE A 138 -9.26 -35.23 -23.05
CA ILE A 138 -9.37 -34.88 -21.62
C ILE A 138 -8.21 -33.97 -21.20
N HIS A 139 -7.02 -34.16 -21.78
CA HIS A 139 -5.88 -33.24 -21.59
C HIS A 139 -6.16 -31.87 -22.20
N LEU A 140 -6.69 -31.83 -23.43
CA LEU A 140 -7.11 -30.58 -24.08
C LEU A 140 -8.23 -29.89 -23.30
N LEU A 141 -9.20 -30.65 -22.77
CA LEU A 141 -10.23 -30.11 -21.89
C LEU A 141 -9.63 -29.45 -20.64
N ALA A 142 -8.59 -30.03 -20.05
CA ALA A 142 -7.90 -29.44 -18.90
C ALA A 142 -7.17 -28.14 -19.27
N LEU A 143 -6.49 -28.10 -20.42
CA LEU A 143 -5.85 -26.88 -20.93
C LEU A 143 -6.88 -25.79 -21.21
N ASN A 144 -7.93 -26.10 -21.98
CA ASN A 144 -9.00 -25.16 -22.31
C ASN A 144 -9.75 -24.67 -21.06
N PHE A 145 -9.86 -25.50 -20.02
CA PHE A 145 -10.43 -25.06 -18.75
C PHE A 145 -9.62 -23.95 -18.08
N THR A 146 -8.29 -23.93 -18.27
CA THR A 146 -7.44 -22.88 -17.71
C THR A 146 -7.61 -21.54 -18.43
N LEU A 147 -8.17 -21.53 -19.65
CA LEU A 147 -8.48 -20.32 -20.41
C LEU A 147 -9.75 -19.61 -19.90
N GLY A 148 -10.73 -20.38 -19.43
CA GLY A 148 -12.12 -19.91 -19.28
C GLY A 148 -12.32 -18.68 -18.37
N SER A 149 -11.46 -18.47 -17.37
CA SER A 149 -11.60 -17.35 -16.42
C SER A 149 -10.87 -16.06 -16.82
N TRP A 150 -10.00 -16.09 -17.84
CA TRP A 150 -9.08 -14.99 -18.12
C TRP A 150 -9.77 -13.71 -18.56
N ARG A 151 -10.80 -13.82 -19.40
CA ARG A 151 -11.54 -12.64 -19.89
C ARG A 151 -12.13 -11.85 -18.72
N GLU A 152 -12.91 -12.51 -17.87
CA GLU A 152 -13.52 -11.86 -16.71
C GLU A 152 -12.49 -11.34 -15.71
N PHE A 153 -11.41 -12.10 -15.49
CA PHE A 153 -10.30 -11.68 -14.62
C PHE A 153 -9.65 -10.40 -15.14
N LEU A 154 -9.30 -10.36 -16.42
CA LEU A 154 -8.64 -9.21 -17.04
C LEU A 154 -9.56 -7.99 -17.09
N THR A 155 -10.86 -8.18 -17.36
CA THR A 155 -11.84 -7.09 -17.32
C THR A 155 -11.94 -6.49 -15.91
N ASP A 156 -12.09 -7.34 -14.88
CA ASP A 156 -12.17 -6.89 -13.48
C ASP A 156 -10.92 -6.10 -13.06
N TYR A 157 -9.73 -6.63 -13.35
CA TYR A 157 -8.48 -5.95 -13.04
C TYR A 157 -8.27 -4.68 -13.86
N THR A 158 -8.71 -4.65 -15.12
CA THR A 158 -8.67 -3.41 -15.93
C THR A 158 -9.51 -2.32 -15.28
N SER A 159 -10.74 -2.63 -14.86
CA SER A 159 -11.61 -1.67 -14.17
C SER A 159 -11.02 -1.20 -12.84
N ARG A 160 -10.41 -2.10 -12.06
CA ARG A 160 -9.74 -1.76 -10.80
C ARG A 160 -8.56 -0.82 -11.01
N LEU A 161 -7.75 -1.04 -12.04
CA LEU A 161 -6.64 -0.13 -12.36
C LEU A 161 -7.15 1.22 -12.83
N SER A 162 -8.14 1.24 -13.72
CA SER A 162 -8.74 2.48 -14.22
C SER A 162 -9.32 3.34 -13.10
N ALA A 163 -9.95 2.76 -12.07
CA ALA A 163 -10.41 3.53 -10.92
C ALA A 163 -9.25 4.24 -10.16
N ILE A 164 -8.05 3.65 -10.13
CA ILE A 164 -6.86 4.26 -9.52
C ILE A 164 -6.25 5.31 -10.47
N GLU A 165 -6.20 5.01 -11.77
CA GLU A 165 -5.72 5.92 -12.81
C GLU A 165 -6.59 7.19 -12.85
N ASP A 166 -7.91 7.07 -12.90
CA ASP A 166 -8.86 8.19 -12.90
C ASP A 166 -8.63 9.07 -11.67
N LYS A 167 -8.53 8.45 -10.49
CA LYS A 167 -8.21 9.18 -9.25
C LYS A 167 -6.89 9.94 -9.38
N THR A 168 -5.87 9.34 -9.99
CA THR A 168 -4.54 9.96 -10.15
C THR A 168 -4.54 11.09 -11.18
N ILE A 169 -5.20 10.90 -12.32
CA ILE A 169 -5.27 11.85 -13.45
C ILE A 169 -6.08 13.09 -13.08
N TYR A 170 -7.21 12.90 -12.39
CA TYR A 170 -8.12 14.00 -12.05
C TYR A 170 -7.75 14.70 -10.73
N SER A 171 -6.69 14.26 -10.05
CA SER A 171 -6.19 14.94 -8.84
C SER A 171 -5.36 16.16 -9.22
N HIS A 172 -5.64 17.31 -8.60
CA HIS A 172 -4.86 18.51 -8.84
C HIS A 172 -3.45 18.41 -8.22
N ALA A 173 -2.42 18.73 -9.01
CA ALA A 173 -1.05 18.71 -8.53
C ALA A 173 -0.79 19.81 -7.50
N ASP A 174 -1.32 21.02 -7.73
CA ASP A 174 -0.90 22.22 -6.99
C ASP A 174 -1.66 22.47 -5.68
N TYR A 175 -2.87 21.92 -5.52
CA TYR A 175 -3.71 22.13 -4.34
C TYR A 175 -4.81 21.07 -4.25
N SER A 176 -5.21 20.69 -3.03
CA SER A 176 -6.42 19.90 -2.80
C SER A 176 -7.62 20.84 -2.70
N LEU A 177 -8.56 20.78 -3.64
CA LEU A 177 -9.86 21.44 -3.48
C LEU A 177 -10.72 20.65 -2.47
N THR A 178 -11.74 21.28 -1.90
CA THR A 178 -12.73 20.64 -1.01
C THR A 178 -13.51 19.52 -1.68
N ASN A 179 -13.51 19.45 -3.02
CA ASN A 179 -14.15 18.40 -3.84
C ASN A 179 -13.14 17.64 -4.73
N ASP A 180 -11.83 17.76 -4.45
CA ASP A 180 -10.79 17.05 -5.19
C ASP A 180 -10.62 15.60 -4.69
N TYR A 181 -10.09 14.74 -5.55
CA TYR A 181 -9.71 13.39 -5.16
C TYR A 181 -8.54 13.45 -4.15
N ILE A 182 -8.78 12.92 -2.94
CA ILE A 182 -7.74 12.85 -1.91
C ILE A 182 -6.78 11.71 -2.25
N LEU A 183 -5.62 12.05 -2.81
CA LEU A 183 -4.51 11.11 -2.97
C LEU A 183 -3.83 10.86 -1.63
N ALA A 184 -3.69 9.58 -1.30
CA ALA A 184 -3.04 9.12 -0.07
C ALA A 184 -2.02 8.04 -0.36
N PHE A 185 -1.15 7.77 0.63
CA PHE A 185 -0.24 6.62 0.58
C PHE A 185 -0.99 5.29 0.38
N GLU A 186 -2.24 5.20 0.83
CA GLU A 186 -3.12 4.06 0.60
C GLU A 186 -3.32 3.76 -0.89
N ASP A 187 -3.36 4.77 -1.76
CA ASP A 187 -3.51 4.55 -3.21
C ASP A 187 -2.27 3.85 -3.78
N ARG A 188 -1.08 4.18 -3.28
CA ARG A 188 0.15 3.46 -3.62
C ARG A 188 0.12 2.01 -3.13
N GLN A 189 -0.45 1.75 -1.95
CA GLN A 189 -0.65 0.39 -1.45
C GLN A 189 -1.62 -0.39 -2.34
N LYS A 190 -2.71 0.24 -2.82
CA LYS A 190 -3.65 -0.37 -3.77
C LYS A 190 -2.96 -0.76 -5.08
N VAL A 191 -2.13 0.14 -5.65
CA VAL A 191 -1.33 -0.18 -6.84
C VAL A 191 -0.36 -1.35 -6.56
N GLN A 192 0.27 -1.39 -5.38
CA GLN A 192 1.20 -2.48 -5.06
C GLN A 192 0.47 -3.83 -4.88
N ILE A 193 -0.72 -3.84 -4.28
CA ILE A 193 -1.57 -5.04 -4.18
C ILE A 193 -1.97 -5.51 -5.58
N PHE A 194 -2.43 -4.59 -6.43
CA PHE A 194 -2.75 -4.86 -7.82
C PHE A 194 -1.58 -5.50 -8.57
N ARG A 195 -0.38 -4.92 -8.45
CA ARG A 195 0.84 -5.43 -9.10
C ARG A 195 1.21 -6.83 -8.66
N ARG A 196 1.08 -7.13 -7.35
CA ARG A 196 1.32 -8.49 -6.82
C ARG A 196 0.39 -9.51 -7.49
N SER A 197 -0.88 -9.19 -7.65
CA SER A 197 -1.84 -10.06 -8.34
C SER A 197 -1.49 -10.25 -9.82
N MET A 198 -1.06 -9.19 -10.51
CA MET A 198 -0.62 -9.29 -11.91
C MET A 198 0.66 -10.10 -12.09
N ILE A 199 1.63 -9.98 -11.18
CA ILE A 199 2.83 -10.83 -11.18
C ILE A 199 2.45 -12.30 -10.97
N GLN A 200 1.53 -12.59 -10.04
CA GLN A 200 1.03 -13.95 -9.85
C GLN A 200 0.32 -14.48 -11.11
N ALA A 201 -0.48 -13.63 -11.78
CA ALA A 201 -1.12 -13.98 -13.04
C ALA A 201 -0.08 -14.28 -14.14
N LEU A 202 0.98 -13.49 -14.25
CA LEU A 202 2.06 -13.74 -15.21
C LEU A 202 2.77 -15.07 -14.94
N THR A 203 3.06 -15.39 -13.68
CA THR A 203 3.65 -16.69 -13.30
C THR A 203 2.71 -17.85 -13.63
N LEU A 204 1.40 -17.67 -13.42
CA LEU A 204 0.39 -18.65 -13.81
C LEU A 204 0.39 -18.88 -15.34
N ILE A 205 0.38 -17.81 -16.14
CA ILE A 205 0.39 -17.94 -17.61
C ILE A 205 1.65 -18.68 -18.07
N LYS A 206 2.82 -18.36 -17.50
CA LYS A 206 4.07 -19.07 -17.81
C LYS A 206 3.96 -20.57 -17.52
N SER A 207 3.42 -20.94 -16.36
CA SER A 207 3.16 -22.34 -16.00
C SER A 207 2.18 -23.02 -16.96
N SER A 208 1.11 -22.34 -17.34
CA SER A 208 0.11 -22.85 -18.29
C SER A 208 0.67 -23.02 -19.71
N LEU A 209 1.52 -22.11 -20.17
CA LEU A 209 2.23 -22.26 -21.44
C LEU A 209 3.22 -23.44 -21.43
N ASP A 210 4.01 -23.58 -20.36
CA ASP A 210 4.89 -24.74 -20.18
C ASP A 210 4.10 -26.06 -20.17
N LEU A 211 2.97 -26.10 -19.46
CA LEU A 211 2.08 -27.24 -19.47
C LEU A 211 1.57 -27.57 -20.89
N GLY A 212 1.12 -26.57 -21.65
CA GLY A 212 0.68 -26.75 -23.03
C GLY A 212 1.77 -27.32 -23.94
N SER A 213 2.98 -26.76 -23.87
CA SER A 213 4.15 -27.25 -24.61
C SER A 213 4.50 -28.69 -24.26
N ARG A 214 4.45 -29.05 -22.97
CA ARG A 214 4.70 -30.41 -22.51
C ARG A 214 3.62 -31.41 -22.93
N VAL A 215 2.35 -31.00 -22.94
CA VAL A 215 1.25 -31.80 -23.50
C VAL A 215 1.43 -31.99 -25.01
N ALA A 216 1.89 -30.97 -25.74
CA ALA A 216 2.20 -31.08 -27.16
C ALA A 216 3.34 -32.08 -27.42
N SER A 217 4.42 -32.03 -26.62
CA SER A 217 5.53 -32.98 -26.68
C SER A 217 5.12 -34.40 -26.32
N PHE A 218 4.21 -34.56 -25.35
CA PHE A 218 3.61 -35.85 -25.04
C PHE A 218 2.80 -36.37 -26.23
N TRP A 219 1.93 -35.53 -26.80
CA TRP A 219 1.11 -35.88 -27.97
C TRP A 219 1.95 -36.33 -29.17
N SER A 220 3.04 -35.62 -29.48
CA SER A 220 3.91 -35.96 -30.61
C SER A 220 4.54 -37.36 -30.49
N THR A 221 4.71 -37.85 -29.25
CA THR A 221 5.25 -39.18 -28.95
C THR A 221 4.18 -40.27 -29.08
N VAL A 222 2.94 -39.97 -28.74
CA VAL A 222 1.87 -40.98 -28.55
C VAL A 222 0.87 -41.05 -29.69
N ARG A 223 0.92 -40.06 -30.61
CA ARG A 223 0.04 -39.97 -31.78
C ARG A 223 0.27 -41.07 -32.84
N GLY A 224 1.28 -41.93 -32.66
CA GLY A 224 1.60 -43.01 -33.61
C GLY A 224 0.36 -43.86 -33.92
N GLY A 225 0.02 -43.97 -35.21
CA GLY A 225 -1.14 -44.73 -35.68
C GLY A 225 -2.49 -43.99 -35.63
N GLN A 226 -2.53 -42.70 -35.27
CA GLN A 226 -3.74 -41.89 -35.38
C GLN A 226 -3.94 -41.32 -36.81
N PRO A 227 -5.18 -41.17 -37.29
CA PRO A 227 -5.49 -40.50 -38.56
C PRO A 227 -4.93 -39.07 -38.63
N SER A 228 -4.56 -38.63 -39.85
CA SER A 228 -4.02 -37.29 -40.12
C SER A 228 -4.91 -36.17 -39.59
N GLU A 229 -6.22 -36.32 -39.74
CA GLU A 229 -7.21 -35.31 -39.39
C GLU A 229 -7.24 -35.08 -37.87
N ILE A 230 -7.04 -36.14 -37.08
CA ILE A 230 -6.96 -36.05 -35.62
C ILE A 230 -5.64 -35.42 -35.20
N GLN A 231 -4.55 -35.75 -35.86
CA GLN A 231 -3.26 -35.14 -35.57
C GLN A 231 -3.27 -33.63 -35.84
N GLU A 232 -3.87 -33.22 -36.97
CA GLU A 232 -4.04 -31.82 -37.34
C GLU A 232 -4.98 -31.10 -36.37
N GLY A 233 -6.15 -31.68 -36.07
CA GLY A 233 -7.11 -31.08 -35.13
C GLY A 233 -6.55 -30.85 -33.73
N VAL A 234 -5.82 -31.83 -33.17
CA VAL A 234 -5.15 -31.66 -31.87
C VAL A 234 -4.05 -30.61 -31.93
N SER A 235 -3.28 -30.57 -33.03
CA SER A 235 -2.21 -29.58 -33.19
C SER A 235 -2.78 -28.17 -33.30
N GLN A 236 -3.91 -28.00 -33.99
CA GLN A 236 -4.64 -26.74 -34.08
C GLN A 236 -5.18 -26.30 -32.72
N GLU A 237 -5.84 -27.19 -31.97
CA GLU A 237 -6.34 -26.87 -30.61
C GLU A 237 -5.20 -26.42 -29.67
N LEU A 238 -4.03 -27.05 -29.76
CA LEU A 238 -2.85 -26.65 -28.96
C LEU A 238 -2.29 -25.30 -29.39
N ALA A 239 -2.24 -25.02 -30.70
CA ALA A 239 -1.80 -23.74 -31.24
C ALA A 239 -2.76 -22.59 -30.89
N ASP A 240 -4.07 -22.85 -30.93
CA ASP A 240 -5.10 -21.90 -30.51
C ASP A 240 -4.99 -21.61 -29.00
N TYR A 241 -4.82 -22.65 -28.19
CA TYR A 241 -4.57 -22.51 -26.75
C TYR A 241 -3.33 -21.64 -26.45
N GLU A 242 -2.21 -21.91 -27.13
CA GLU A 242 -0.98 -21.13 -26.95
C GLU A 242 -1.21 -19.67 -27.35
N SER A 243 -1.85 -19.44 -28.49
CA SER A 243 -2.15 -18.10 -28.99
C SER A 243 -3.01 -17.30 -28.01
N GLU A 244 -4.04 -17.92 -27.44
CA GLU A 244 -4.92 -17.28 -26.46
C GLU A 244 -4.19 -16.99 -25.13
N MET A 245 -3.35 -17.92 -24.64
CA MET A 245 -2.51 -17.68 -23.46
C MET A 245 -1.49 -16.55 -23.69
N VAL A 246 -0.88 -16.48 -24.87
CA VAL A 246 0.05 -15.40 -25.23
C VAL A 246 -0.69 -14.06 -25.32
N TYR A 247 -1.91 -14.04 -25.83
CA TYR A 247 -2.76 -12.85 -25.80
C TYR A 247 -3.02 -12.39 -24.36
N ASN A 248 -3.47 -13.30 -23.48
CA ASN A 248 -3.69 -13.01 -22.07
C ASN A 248 -2.41 -12.47 -21.40
N ARG A 249 -1.23 -13.00 -21.75
CA ARG A 249 0.07 -12.50 -21.27
C ARG A 249 0.28 -11.04 -21.63
N ARG A 250 0.05 -10.67 -22.89
CA ARG A 250 0.19 -9.28 -23.36
C ARG A 250 -0.73 -8.33 -22.61
N CYS A 251 -1.97 -8.76 -22.31
CA CYS A 251 -2.89 -7.97 -21.51
C CYS A 251 -2.36 -7.76 -20.07
N VAL A 252 -1.85 -8.81 -19.42
CA VAL A 252 -1.24 -8.70 -18.09
C VAL A 252 0.00 -7.80 -18.11
N ASP A 253 0.86 -7.92 -19.10
CA ASP A 253 2.05 -7.07 -19.25
C ASP A 253 1.67 -5.59 -19.44
N SER A 254 0.64 -5.31 -20.25
CA SER A 254 0.11 -3.95 -20.42
C SER A 254 -0.43 -3.37 -19.10
N LEU A 255 -1.18 -4.17 -18.33
CA LEU A 255 -1.67 -3.76 -17.01
C LEU A 255 -0.51 -3.51 -16.01
N LEU A 256 0.54 -4.34 -16.05
CA LEU A 256 1.74 -4.15 -15.24
C LEU A 256 2.49 -2.87 -15.61
N GLN A 257 2.61 -2.57 -16.90
CA GLN A 257 3.22 -1.33 -17.38
C GLN A 257 2.42 -0.11 -16.91
N ARG A 258 1.12 -0.06 -17.24
CA ARG A 258 0.22 1.03 -16.83
C ARG A 258 0.26 1.28 -15.33
N SER A 259 0.17 0.21 -14.51
CA SER A 259 0.26 0.35 -13.05
C SER A 259 1.60 0.93 -12.56
N SER A 260 2.69 0.71 -13.29
CA SER A 260 4.00 1.29 -12.97
C SER A 260 4.01 2.79 -13.25
N GLU A 261 3.42 3.20 -14.36
CA GLU A 261 3.27 4.61 -14.76
C GLU A 261 2.36 5.34 -13.77
N THR A 262 1.22 4.75 -13.39
CA THR A 262 0.32 5.29 -12.35
C THR A 262 1.04 5.45 -11.01
N ALA A 263 1.82 4.44 -10.59
CA ALA A 263 2.58 4.52 -9.34
C ALA A 263 3.61 5.65 -9.34
N ALA A 264 4.31 5.85 -10.46
CA ALA A 264 5.28 6.93 -10.61
C ALA A 264 4.58 8.30 -10.56
N MET A 265 3.45 8.46 -11.26
CA MET A 265 2.66 9.69 -11.24
C MET A 265 2.14 10.02 -9.83
N LEU A 266 1.64 9.01 -9.11
CA LEU A 266 1.22 9.17 -7.71
C LEU A 266 2.34 9.70 -6.81
N VAL A 267 3.56 9.18 -6.97
CA VAL A 267 4.72 9.64 -6.19
C VAL A 267 5.03 11.10 -6.53
N ASN A 268 5.10 11.44 -7.82
CA ASN A 268 5.41 12.80 -8.26
C ASN A 268 4.39 13.82 -7.74
N ILE A 269 3.09 13.50 -7.77
CA ILE A 269 2.05 14.39 -7.25
C ILE A 269 2.19 14.58 -5.73
N LEU A 270 2.44 13.49 -4.99
CA LEU A 270 2.61 13.56 -3.53
C LEU A 270 3.85 14.35 -3.13
N GLU A 271 4.96 14.20 -3.86
CA GLU A 271 6.19 14.98 -3.65
C GLU A 271 5.96 16.46 -3.96
N HIS A 272 5.33 16.79 -5.09
CA HIS A 272 5.01 18.17 -5.45
C HIS A 272 4.10 18.86 -4.42
N ARG A 273 3.07 18.16 -3.93
CA ARG A 273 2.19 18.66 -2.85
C ARG A 273 2.98 18.93 -1.57
N ARG A 274 3.91 18.05 -1.21
CA ARG A 274 4.79 18.24 -0.04
C ARG A 274 5.66 19.48 -0.20
N ASP A 275 6.25 19.67 -1.38
CA ASP A 275 7.12 20.81 -1.66
C ASP A 275 6.35 22.13 -1.58
N ILE A 276 5.16 22.21 -2.19
CA ILE A 276 4.28 23.39 -2.09
C ILE A 276 3.88 23.68 -0.64
N LEU A 277 3.50 22.66 0.14
CA LEU A 277 3.16 22.85 1.55
C LEU A 277 4.37 23.35 2.35
N SER A 278 5.57 22.84 2.06
CA SER A 278 6.80 23.32 2.70
C SER A 278 7.09 24.79 2.38
N LEU A 279 6.94 25.19 1.11
CA LEU A 279 7.10 26.58 0.67
C LEU A 279 6.08 27.51 1.31
N ARG A 280 4.80 27.11 1.34
CA ARG A 280 3.74 27.89 2.00
C ARG A 280 4.01 28.05 3.50
N SER A 281 4.50 27.00 4.16
CA SER A 281 4.88 27.07 5.57
C SER A 281 6.06 28.01 5.81
N ALA A 282 7.05 28.02 4.92
CA ALA A 282 8.19 28.93 4.98
C ALA A 282 7.75 30.39 4.78
N GLN A 283 6.87 30.66 3.80
CA GLN A 283 6.30 31.98 3.56
C GLN A 283 5.45 32.47 4.73
N ALA A 284 4.63 31.60 5.33
CA ALA A 284 3.83 31.94 6.51
C ALA A 284 4.74 32.28 7.72
N ASN A 285 5.84 31.55 7.90
CA ASN A 285 6.83 31.83 8.93
C ASN A 285 7.54 33.18 8.69
N GLU A 286 7.89 33.50 7.45
CA GLU A 286 8.50 34.78 7.11
C GLU A 286 7.53 35.95 7.33
N ALA A 287 6.28 35.83 6.90
CA ALA A 287 5.23 36.84 7.14
C ALA A 287 4.97 37.04 8.65
N SER A 288 4.99 35.97 9.43
CA SER A 288 4.89 36.05 10.88
C SER A 288 6.11 36.76 11.49
N LEU A 289 7.31 36.50 10.98
CA LEU A 289 8.54 37.16 11.41
C LEU A 289 8.54 38.66 11.10
N THR A 290 8.05 39.08 9.93
CA THR A 290 7.96 40.51 9.57
C THR A 290 6.92 41.23 10.42
N ALA A 291 5.76 40.63 10.67
CA ALA A 291 4.76 41.17 11.59
C ALA A 291 5.34 41.36 13.00
N ASN A 292 6.10 40.38 13.51
CA ASN A 292 6.78 40.50 14.80
C ASN A 292 7.81 41.64 14.82
N LYS A 293 8.60 41.80 13.74
CA LYS A 293 9.56 42.91 13.62
C LYS A 293 8.85 44.26 13.69
N GLN A 294 7.73 44.42 12.99
CA GLN A 294 6.95 45.66 13.02
C GLN A 294 6.41 45.96 14.43
N VAL A 295 5.87 44.96 15.13
CA VAL A 295 5.42 45.12 16.53
C VAL A 295 6.58 45.51 17.44
N LEU A 296 7.76 44.91 17.25
CA LEU A 296 8.95 45.25 18.03
C LEU A 296 9.43 46.68 17.73
N GLU A 297 9.40 47.11 16.47
CA GLU A 297 9.75 48.48 16.07
C GLU A 297 8.75 49.52 16.62
N ALA A 298 7.45 49.22 16.56
CA ALA A 298 6.41 50.06 17.16
C ALA A 298 6.56 50.16 18.69
N SER A 299 6.96 49.06 19.35
CA SER A 299 7.28 49.09 20.78
C SER A 299 8.55 49.90 21.06
N ARG A 300 9.59 49.78 20.24
CA ARG A 300 10.82 50.58 20.37
C ARG A 300 10.56 52.08 20.18
N SER A 301 9.77 52.48 19.20
CA SER A 301 9.42 53.89 18.97
C SER A 301 8.54 54.45 20.09
N SER A 302 7.63 53.62 20.62
CA SER A 302 6.86 53.97 21.82
C SER A 302 7.79 54.15 23.03
N LEU A 303 8.77 53.28 23.23
CA LEU A 303 9.76 53.44 24.30
C LEU A 303 10.66 54.67 24.12
N SER A 304 11.05 55.01 22.89
CA SER A 304 11.86 56.21 22.63
C SER A 304 11.08 57.49 22.86
N THR A 305 9.81 57.56 22.44
CA THR A 305 8.95 58.71 22.73
C THR A 305 8.71 58.88 24.23
N LEU A 306 8.48 57.78 24.96
CA LEU A 306 8.41 57.80 26.43
C LEU A 306 9.73 58.28 27.07
N LYS A 307 10.88 57.85 26.54
CA LYS A 307 12.20 58.34 26.99
C LYS A 307 12.34 59.84 26.76
N ASP A 308 11.98 60.35 25.59
CA ASP A 308 12.08 61.78 25.27
C ASP A 308 11.13 62.62 26.13
N ILE A 309 9.91 62.13 26.41
CA ILE A 309 8.99 62.76 27.36
C ILE A 309 9.60 62.78 28.78
N ALA A 310 10.21 61.68 29.23
CA ALA A 310 10.86 61.63 30.54
C ALA A 310 12.10 62.55 30.62
N VAL A 311 12.86 62.69 29.53
CA VAL A 311 14.03 63.59 29.44
C VAL A 311 13.59 65.06 29.37
N ARG A 312 12.54 65.38 28.61
CA ARG A 312 11.96 66.73 28.56
C ARG A 312 11.28 67.11 29.86
N GLY A 313 10.60 66.18 30.52
CA GLY A 313 10.08 66.36 31.88
C GLY A 313 11.18 66.55 32.93
N LYS A 314 12.41 66.09 32.66
CA LYS A 314 13.61 66.44 33.45
C LYS A 314 14.19 67.81 33.08
N LEU A 315 13.95 68.31 31.88
CA LEU A 315 14.47 69.59 31.38
C LEU A 315 13.58 70.77 31.78
N GLU A 316 12.27 70.56 31.94
CA GLU A 316 11.34 71.50 32.58
C GLU A 316 11.43 71.45 34.12
N GLN A 317 12.66 71.52 34.64
CA GLN A 317 12.92 71.69 36.07
C GLN A 317 12.59 73.13 36.49
N LYS A 318 11.30 73.45 36.54
CA LYS A 318 10.66 74.49 37.35
C LYS A 318 9.15 74.35 37.12
N ILE A 319 8.49 73.51 37.91
CA ILE A 319 7.18 73.72 38.56
C ILE A 319 6.71 72.36 39.13
N ASP A 320 6.68 72.32 40.45
CA ASP A 320 5.82 71.57 41.37
C ASP A 320 5.78 70.03 41.46
N GLN A 321 5.42 69.65 42.69
CA GLN A 321 5.47 68.37 43.38
C GLN A 321 4.61 67.25 42.77
N GLU A 322 3.91 67.49 41.66
CA GLU A 322 3.06 66.49 40.98
C GLU A 322 3.86 65.55 40.05
N SER A 323 5.09 65.91 39.70
CA SER A 323 5.96 65.19 38.76
C SER A 323 6.45 63.80 39.24
N GLY A 324 6.45 63.55 40.56
CA GLY A 324 6.84 62.25 41.12
C GLY A 324 5.88 61.12 40.78
N VAL A 325 4.59 61.42 40.59
CA VAL A 325 3.55 60.44 40.26
C VAL A 325 3.61 60.06 38.78
N ASN A 326 3.88 61.01 37.89
CA ASN A 326 3.98 60.75 36.45
C ASN A 326 5.19 59.88 36.07
N ILE A 327 6.35 60.05 36.72
CA ILE A 327 7.53 59.20 36.48
C ILE A 327 7.31 57.78 37.03
N ARG A 328 6.63 57.64 38.17
CA ARG A 328 6.28 56.33 38.76
C ARG A 328 5.25 55.59 37.90
N ALA A 329 4.22 56.26 37.42
CA ALA A 329 3.23 55.68 36.51
C ALA A 329 3.87 55.22 35.19
N LEU A 330 4.78 56.01 34.61
CA LEU A 330 5.52 55.66 33.40
C LEU A 330 6.41 54.42 33.59
N THR A 331 7.06 54.33 34.75
CA THR A 331 7.92 53.19 35.10
C THR A 331 7.08 51.93 35.26
N VAL A 332 5.91 52.01 35.91
CA VAL A 332 4.98 50.90 36.06
C VAL A 332 4.50 50.39 34.69
N VAL A 333 4.12 51.30 33.78
CA VAL A 333 3.72 50.94 32.41
C VAL A 333 4.89 50.30 31.65
N ALA A 334 6.08 50.87 31.69
CA ALA A 334 7.26 50.29 31.02
C ALA A 334 7.63 48.91 31.57
N THR A 335 7.55 48.70 32.89
CA THR A 335 7.83 47.40 33.54
C THR A 335 6.78 46.35 33.24
N LEU A 336 5.53 46.75 32.97
CA LEU A 336 4.46 45.83 32.59
C LEU A 336 4.60 45.39 31.13
N TYR A 337 5.03 46.29 30.25
CA TYR A 337 5.14 46.01 28.81
C TYR A 337 6.45 45.31 28.42
N LEU A 338 7.58 45.58 29.10
CA LEU A 338 8.89 45.01 28.73
C LEU A 338 8.93 43.46 28.64
N PRO A 339 8.40 42.71 29.64
CA PRO A 339 8.43 41.26 29.61
C PRO A 339 7.45 40.70 28.58
N ALA A 340 6.29 41.35 28.42
CA ALA A 340 5.30 40.99 27.42
C ALA A 340 5.87 41.11 26.00
N THR A 341 6.57 42.21 25.69
CA THR A 341 7.19 42.42 24.38
C THR A 341 8.29 41.38 24.10
N LEU A 342 9.09 41.02 25.11
CA LEU A 342 10.17 40.04 24.98
C LEU A 342 9.61 38.62 24.76
N LEU A 343 8.54 38.26 25.47
CA LEU A 343 7.86 36.98 25.29
C LEU A 343 7.15 36.84 23.96
N VAL A 344 6.52 37.91 23.46
CA VAL A 344 5.92 37.93 22.12
C VAL A 344 6.99 37.65 21.06
N GLY A 345 8.19 38.23 21.20
CA GLY A 345 9.31 37.98 20.29
C GLY A 345 9.82 36.53 20.30
N VAL A 346 9.81 35.85 21.47
CA VAL A 346 10.36 34.49 21.62
C VAL A 346 9.33 33.40 21.28
N PHE A 347 8.06 33.59 21.63
CA PHE A 347 7.03 32.56 21.50
C PHE A 347 6.18 32.64 20.23
N SER A 348 6.25 33.74 19.48
CA SER A 348 5.42 33.94 18.28
C SER A 348 5.60 32.83 17.23
N SER A 349 6.79 32.24 17.10
CA SER A 349 7.06 31.16 16.13
C SER A 349 6.47 29.79 16.50
N ARG A 350 6.02 29.57 17.76
CA ARG A 350 5.56 28.24 18.24
C ARG A 350 4.06 28.19 18.60
N LEU A 351 3.37 29.32 18.54
CA LEU A 351 1.98 29.45 18.96
C LEU A 351 0.95 29.30 17.83
N VAL A 352 1.38 29.38 16.57
CA VAL A 352 0.51 29.27 15.39
C VAL A 352 0.84 27.99 14.63
N GLY A 353 0.04 26.94 14.83
CA GLY A 353 -0.02 25.77 13.96
C GLY A 353 -1.23 25.90 13.06
N GLY A 354 -1.03 26.05 11.75
CA GLY A 354 -2.12 26.23 10.79
C GLY A 354 -2.50 24.93 10.09
N GLU A 355 -3.70 24.42 10.37
CA GLU A 355 -4.45 23.54 9.46
C GLU A 355 -5.72 24.30 9.01
N GLY A 356 -5.74 24.75 7.75
CA GLY A 356 -6.93 25.33 7.13
C GLY A 356 -7.35 26.73 7.62
N SER A 357 -8.50 27.19 7.10
CA SER A 357 -9.08 28.54 7.24
C SER A 357 -9.51 28.93 8.66
N HIS A 358 -9.11 28.18 9.68
CA HIS A 358 -9.39 28.47 11.08
C HIS A 358 -8.06 28.52 11.85
N LEU A 359 -7.76 29.69 12.41
CA LEU A 359 -6.70 29.88 13.39
C LEU A 359 -7.05 29.09 14.66
N VAL A 360 -6.52 27.87 14.78
CA VAL A 360 -6.65 27.08 16.01
C VAL A 360 -5.52 27.46 16.95
N LEU A 361 -5.87 27.93 18.15
CA LEU A 361 -4.91 28.18 19.22
C LEU A 361 -4.18 26.88 19.56
N SER A 362 -2.85 26.86 19.46
CA SER A 362 -2.02 25.73 19.89
C SER A 362 -2.37 25.30 21.32
N GLY A 363 -2.53 24.00 21.56
CA GLY A 363 -2.79 23.43 22.90
C GLY A 363 -1.70 23.72 23.94
N GLU A 364 -0.56 24.28 23.51
CA GLU A 364 0.53 24.72 24.38
C GLU A 364 0.43 26.18 24.83
N PHE A 365 -0.65 26.90 24.48
CA PHE A 365 -0.88 28.31 24.83
C PHE A 365 -0.77 28.59 26.34
N TRP A 366 -1.15 27.64 27.20
CA TRP A 366 -1.02 27.81 28.65
C TRP A 366 0.42 28.03 29.12
N LYS A 367 1.42 27.44 28.44
CA LYS A 367 2.84 27.63 28.77
C LYS A 367 3.26 29.09 28.56
N PHE A 368 2.70 29.77 27.56
CA PHE A 368 2.94 31.20 27.31
C PHE A 368 2.42 32.06 28.48
N VAL A 369 1.21 31.80 28.96
CA VAL A 369 0.61 32.56 30.07
C VAL A 369 1.41 32.41 31.37
N VAL A 370 1.86 31.20 31.68
CA VAL A 370 2.66 30.91 32.89
C VAL A 370 4.00 31.64 32.85
N ILE A 371 4.71 31.59 31.73
CA ILE A 371 6.03 32.22 31.58
C ILE A 371 5.89 33.75 31.60
N LEU A 372 4.84 34.30 30.98
CA LEU A 372 4.55 35.73 31.04
C LEU A 372 4.34 36.21 32.47
N LEU A 373 3.50 35.51 33.24
CA LEU A 373 3.23 35.87 34.64
C LEU A 373 4.52 35.83 35.48
N ALA A 374 5.34 34.79 35.31
CA ALA A 374 6.62 34.66 36.01
C ALA A 374 7.60 35.80 35.66
N MET A 375 7.69 36.17 34.38
CA MET A 375 8.52 37.28 33.91
C MET A 375 8.05 38.63 34.46
N VAL A 376 6.74 38.89 34.50
CA VAL A 376 6.16 40.10 35.08
C VAL A 376 6.51 40.20 36.57
N ILE A 377 6.34 39.11 37.34
CA ILE A 377 6.70 39.06 38.76
C ILE A 377 8.20 39.35 38.96
N ALA A 378 9.06 38.71 38.17
CA ALA A 378 10.50 38.91 38.24
C ALA A 378 10.89 40.38 37.95
N THR A 379 10.28 41.01 36.95
CA THR A 379 10.55 42.42 36.64
C THR A 379 10.07 43.38 37.72
N PHE A 380 8.90 43.13 38.33
CA PHE A 380 8.42 43.94 39.45
C PHE A 380 9.35 43.81 40.67
N GLY A 381 9.80 42.59 40.98
CA GLY A 381 10.73 42.35 42.10
C GLY A 381 12.06 43.08 41.92
N LEU A 382 12.60 43.08 40.69
CA LEU A 382 13.87 43.74 40.37
C LEU A 382 13.77 45.26 40.50
N VAL A 383 12.67 45.85 40.04
CA VAL A 383 12.43 47.30 40.13
C VAL A 383 12.21 47.75 41.58
N ALA A 384 11.43 47.00 42.35
CA ALA A 384 11.24 47.27 43.78
C ALA A 384 12.57 47.19 44.56
N GLY A 385 13.41 46.21 44.23
CA GLY A 385 14.75 46.07 44.82
C GLY A 385 15.67 47.25 44.51
N VAL A 386 15.68 47.72 43.25
CA VAL A 386 16.47 48.90 42.86
C VAL A 386 15.97 50.17 43.55
N GLN A 387 14.65 50.35 43.67
CA GLN A 387 14.07 51.49 44.39
C GLN A 387 14.44 51.47 45.89
N ALA A 388 14.36 50.31 46.54
CA ALA A 388 14.74 50.15 47.95
C ALA A 388 16.23 50.43 48.18
N LEU A 389 17.11 49.95 47.30
CA LEU A 389 18.55 50.21 47.38
C LEU A 389 18.89 51.69 47.15
N SER A 390 18.16 52.36 46.24
CA SER A 390 18.33 53.79 45.99
C SER A 390 17.88 54.64 47.17
N ALA A 391 16.77 54.27 47.83
CA ALA A 391 16.27 54.94 49.04
C ALA A 391 17.25 54.76 50.21
N TRP A 392 17.76 53.53 50.40
CA TRP A 392 18.74 53.22 51.44
C TRP A 392 20.08 53.95 51.22
N SER A 393 20.53 54.05 49.98
CA SER A 393 21.73 54.82 49.59
C SER A 393 21.57 56.33 49.83
N TYR A 394 20.38 56.87 49.58
CA TYR A 394 20.07 58.29 49.78
C TYR A 394 20.03 58.66 51.27
N GLU A 395 19.40 57.82 52.11
CA GLU A 395 19.40 57.98 53.56
C GLU A 395 20.81 57.90 54.16
N ARG A 396 21.68 57.04 53.61
CA ARG A 396 23.07 56.94 54.04
C ARG A 396 23.88 58.21 53.72
N LYS A 397 23.70 58.80 52.54
CA LYS A 397 24.35 60.07 52.16
C LYS A 397 23.85 61.27 52.97
N LEU A 398 22.55 61.31 53.32
CA LEU A 398 21.98 62.33 54.21
C LEU A 398 22.57 62.25 55.63
N ARG A 399 22.83 61.04 56.13
CA ARG A 399 23.54 60.83 57.40
C ARG A 399 24.99 61.28 57.35
N GLU A 400 25.68 61.08 56.23
CA GLU A 400 27.07 61.52 56.04
C GLU A 400 27.17 63.06 55.84
N SER A 401 26.20 63.71 55.20
CA SER A 401 26.19 65.17 55.05
C SER A 401 25.78 65.92 56.33
N GLY A 402 24.93 65.33 57.17
CA GLY A 402 24.50 65.91 58.45
C GLY A 402 25.59 65.89 59.53
N GLN A 403 26.67 65.14 59.33
CA GLN A 403 27.77 65.00 60.29
C GLN A 403 28.95 65.97 60.01
N ASN A 404 28.96 66.64 58.85
CA ASN A 404 29.97 67.64 58.47
C ASN A 404 29.55 69.11 58.71
N SER A 405 28.36 69.36 59.30
CA SER A 405 27.92 70.71 59.70
C SER A 405 28.01 70.95 61.21
N SER A 406 28.74 70.11 61.95
CA SER A 406 29.04 70.30 63.37
C SER A 406 30.52 70.03 63.67
N VAL A 407 31.40 70.81 63.06
CA VAL A 407 32.73 71.19 63.59
C VAL A 407 33.01 72.63 63.19
#